data_AF-A0A935J0B0-F1
#
_entry.id   AF-A0A935J0B0-F1
#
_cell.length_a   1.000
_cell.length_b   1.000
_cell.length_c   1.000
_cell.angle_alpha   90.00
_cell.angle_beta   90.00
_cell.angle_gamma   90.00
#
_symmetry.space_group_name_H-M   'P 1'
#
loop_
_entity.id
_entity.type
_entity.pdbx_description
1 polymer ?
#
loop_
_entity_poly.entity_id
_entity_poly.type
_entity_poly.pdbx_seq_one_letter_code
_entity_poly.pdbx_strand_id
1 'polypeptide(L)' 'MENRINAIGVGPKPILVDKLSVENLTQAIVEADSNIIRKRAQFFGQGIRNEDGINNAIMLIESHVFEFEKNLDSVF' A
#
# COMPACT_ATOMS: atom_id res chain seq x y z
N MET A 1 3.15 8.35 -1.71
CA MET A 1 2.30 7.14 -1.89
C MET A 1 2.77 6.31 -3.08
N GLU A 2 3.06 6.94 -4.22
CA GLU A 2 3.45 6.28 -5.48
C GLU A 2 4.73 5.41 -5.39
N ASN A 3 5.74 5.82 -4.61
CA ASN A 3 6.93 5.00 -4.38
C ASN A 3 6.61 3.64 -3.73
N ARG A 4 5.57 3.56 -2.88
CA ARG A 4 5.18 2.29 -2.23
C ARG A 4 4.52 1.35 -3.23
N ILE A 5 3.68 1.91 -4.13
CA ILE A 5 3.00 1.18 -5.21
C ILE A 5 4.02 0.57 -6.17
N ASN A 6 5.01 1.34 -6.58
CA ASN A 6 6.10 0.82 -7.40
C ASN A 6 6.96 -0.21 -6.65
N ALA A 7 7.29 0.03 -5.37
CA ALA A 7 8.10 -0.89 -4.56
C ALA A 7 7.46 -2.29 -4.41
N ILE A 8 6.13 -2.37 -4.33
CA ILE A 8 5.40 -3.66 -4.31
C ILE A 8 5.12 -4.21 -5.73
N GLY A 9 5.50 -3.48 -6.77
CA GLY A 9 5.39 -3.88 -8.17
C GLY A 9 3.97 -3.88 -8.71
N VAL A 10 3.07 -3.04 -8.16
CA VAL A 10 1.69 -2.91 -8.65
C VAL A 10 1.47 -1.65 -9.51
N GLY A 11 2.57 -0.99 -9.91
CA GLY A 11 2.54 0.14 -10.83
C GLY A 11 3.92 0.48 -11.39
N PRO A 12 3.97 1.28 -12.47
CA PRO A 12 5.22 1.71 -13.09
C PRO A 12 6.01 2.64 -12.16
N LYS A 13 7.24 2.96 -12.54
CA LYS A 13 8.04 3.93 -11.80
C LYS A 13 7.35 5.31 -11.80
N PRO A 14 7.27 6.00 -10.65
CA PRO A 14 6.67 7.34 -10.62
C PRO A 14 7.42 8.31 -11.53
N ILE A 15 6.66 9.10 -12.30
CA ILE A 15 7.21 10.17 -13.13
C ILE A 15 7.18 11.45 -12.29
N LEU A 16 8.37 12.03 -12.03
CA LEU A 16 8.46 13.32 -11.36
C LEU A 16 7.86 14.42 -12.27
N VAL A 17 7.25 15.44 -11.67
CA VAL A 17 6.54 16.50 -12.41
C VAL A 17 7.45 17.22 -13.41
N ASP A 18 8.70 17.48 -13.04
CA ASP A 18 9.74 18.08 -13.88
C ASP A 18 10.21 17.17 -15.03
N LYS A 19 9.84 15.89 -14.99
CA LYS A 19 10.15 14.85 -16.00
C LYS A 19 8.90 14.38 -16.75
N LEU A 20 7.76 15.02 -16.56
CA LEU A 20 6.54 14.67 -17.27
C LEU A 20 6.63 15.15 -18.72
N SER A 21 6.98 14.23 -19.61
CA SER A 21 6.93 14.41 -21.07
C SER A 21 6.01 13.39 -21.71
N VAL A 22 5.63 13.60 -22.97
CA VAL A 22 4.79 12.67 -23.73
C VAL A 22 5.45 11.29 -23.81
N GLU A 23 6.76 11.25 -24.03
CA GLU A 23 7.56 10.03 -24.15
C GLU A 23 7.55 9.27 -22.82
N ASN A 24 7.85 9.97 -21.71
CA ASN A 24 7.89 9.36 -20.38
C ASN A 24 6.52 8.85 -19.94
N LEU A 25 5.45 9.59 -20.23
CA LEU A 25 4.09 9.17 -19.94
C LEU A 25 3.70 7.93 -20.77
N THR A 26 3.97 7.94 -22.07
CA THR A 26 3.66 6.82 -22.97
C THR A 26 4.39 5.55 -22.52
N GLN A 27 5.67 5.67 -22.14
CA GLN A 27 6.45 4.55 -21.63
C GLN A 27 5.87 3.98 -20.33
N ALA A 28 5.46 4.84 -19.39
CA ALA A 28 4.85 4.39 -18.14
C ALA A 28 3.48 3.72 -18.34
N ILE A 29 2.68 4.16 -19.32
CA ILE A 29 1.43 3.49 -19.68
C ILE A 29 1.70 2.07 -20.20
N VAL A 30 2.69 1.91 -21.09
CA VAL A 30 3.10 0.60 -21.61
C VAL A 30 3.63 -0.30 -20.49
N GLU A 31 4.44 0.24 -19.58
CA GLU A 31 4.95 -0.48 -18.42
C GLU A 31 3.79 -0.94 -17.50
N ALA A 32 2.84 -0.05 -17.21
CA ALA A 32 1.67 -0.36 -16.39
C ALA A 32 0.80 -1.48 -16.96
N ASP A 33 0.71 -1.60 -18.29
CA ASP A 33 -0.07 -2.64 -18.96
C ASP A 33 0.62 -4.02 -18.94
N SER A 34 1.88 -4.09 -18.48
CA SER A 34 2.62 -5.34 -18.40
C SER A 34 1.89 -6.42 -17.57
N ASN A 35 1.99 -7.66 -18.03
CA ASN A 35 1.35 -8.81 -17.36
C ASN A 35 1.82 -8.98 -15.91
N ILE A 36 3.05 -8.59 -15.59
CA ILE A 36 3.61 -8.71 -14.23
C ILE A 36 2.92 -7.73 -13.29
N ILE A 37 2.83 -6.45 -13.67
CA ILE A 37 2.15 -5.42 -12.87
C ILE A 37 0.67 -5.78 -12.71
N ARG A 38 0.01 -6.20 -13.79
CA ARG A 38 -1.41 -6.61 -13.77
C ARG A 38 -1.68 -7.75 -12.80
N LYS A 39 -0.89 -8.83 -12.86
CA LYS A 39 -1.06 -9.99 -11.97
C LYS A 39 -0.80 -9.63 -10.50
N ARG A 40 0.23 -8.82 -10.23
CA ARG A 40 0.52 -8.35 -8.86
C ARG A 40 -0.61 -7.48 -8.33
N ALA A 41 -1.09 -6.52 -9.13
CA ALA A 41 -2.20 -5.67 -8.74
C ALA A 41 -3.47 -6.48 -8.43
N GLN A 42 -3.76 -7.52 -9.22
CA GLN A 42 -4.87 -8.44 -8.96
C GLN A 42 -4.69 -9.22 -7.66
N PHE A 43 -3.50 -9.78 -7.42
CA PHE A 43 -3.17 -10.53 -6.21
C PHE A 43 -3.35 -9.68 -4.95
N PHE A 44 -2.71 -8.50 -4.90
CA PHE A 44 -2.84 -7.60 -3.75
C PHE A 44 -4.26 -7.06 -3.58
N GLY A 45 -4.91 -6.71 -4.69
CA GLY A 45 -6.30 -6.24 -4.65
C GLY A 45 -7.27 -7.31 -4.14
N GLN A 46 -7.02 -8.59 -4.43
CA GLN A 46 -7.81 -9.69 -3.88
C GLN A 46 -7.55 -9.86 -2.38
N GLY A 47 -6.30 -9.72 -1.93
CA GLY A 47 -5.97 -9.69 -0.51
C GLY A 47 -6.72 -8.60 0.25
N ILE A 48 -6.73 -7.37 -0.28
CA ILE A 48 -7.44 -6.23 0.33
C ILE A 48 -8.95 -6.46 0.39
N ARG A 49 -9.55 -6.99 -0.70
CA ARG A 49 -11.01 -7.25 -0.72
C ARG A 49 -11.42 -8.38 0.22
N ASN A 50 -10.53 -9.34 0.45
CA ASN A 50 -10.77 -10.46 1.35
C ASN A 50 -10.32 -10.16 2.79
N GLU A 51 -9.84 -8.95 3.06
CA GLU A 51 -9.38 -8.57 4.40
C GLU A 51 -10.56 -8.46 5.36
N ASP A 52 -10.40 -9.02 6.56
CA ASP A 52 -11.31 -8.79 7.69
C ASP A 52 -10.96 -7.47 8.39
N GLY A 53 -11.20 -6.37 7.68
CA GLY A 53 -10.78 -5.04 8.12
C GLY A 53 -11.42 -4.60 9.44
N ILE A 54 -12.64 -5.08 9.74
CA ILE A 54 -13.34 -4.73 10.98
C ILE A 54 -12.66 -5.39 12.17
N ASN A 55 -12.44 -6.71 12.13
CA ASN A 55 -11.79 -7.41 13.24
C ASN A 55 -10.33 -6.97 13.41
N ASN A 56 -9.61 -6.73 12.30
CA ASN A 56 -8.27 -6.16 12.34
C ASN A 56 -8.24 -4.80 13.05
N ALA A 57 -9.24 -3.94 12.81
CA ALA A 57 -9.34 -2.63 13.46
C ALA A 57 -9.66 -2.75 14.95
N ILE A 58 -10.58 -3.64 15.33
CA ILE A 58 -10.90 -3.93 16.73
C ILE A 58 -9.63 -4.39 17.47
N MET A 59 -8.93 -5.39 16.93
CA MET A 59 -7.68 -5.90 17.52
C MET A 59 -6.63 -4.81 17.69
N LEU A 60 -6.48 -3.91 16.71
CA LEU A 60 -5.53 -2.81 16.78
C LEU A 60 -5.86 -1.84 17.91
N ILE A 61 -7.14 -1.49 18.06
CA ILE A 61 -7.61 -0.59 19.13
C ILE A 61 -7.42 -1.25 20.49
N GLU A 62 -7.85 -2.49 20.66
CA GLU A 62 -7.72 -3.23 21.92
C GLU A 62 -6.25 -3.38 22.33
N SER A 63 -5.36 -3.71 21.39
CA SER A 63 -3.91 -3.77 21.65
C SER A 63 -3.35 -2.43 22.08
N HIS A 64 -3.83 -1.32 21.52
CA HIS A 64 -3.36 0.01 21.89
C HIS A 64 -3.84 0.42 23.28
N VAL A 65 -5.10 0.13 23.62
CA VAL A 65 -5.66 0.38 24.96
C VAL A 65 -4.92 -0.44 26.01
N PHE A 66 -4.69 -1.73 25.75
CA PHE A 66 -3.95 -2.60 26.67
C PHE A 66 -2.53 -2.09 26.94
N GLU A 67 -1.79 -1.72 25.89
CA GLU A 67 -0.44 -1.16 26.06
C GLU A 67 -0.48 0.18 26.80
N PHE A 68 -1.49 1.02 26.55
CA PHE A 68 -1.66 2.28 27.28
C PHE A 68 -1.89 2.06 28.78
N GLU A 69 -2.80 1.15 29.15
CA GLU A 69 -3.10 0.79 30.54
C GLU A 69 -1.88 0.21 31.26
N LYS A 70 -1.18 -0.74 30.62
CA LYS A 70 0.07 -1.31 31.15
C LYS A 70 1.15 -0.26 31.39
N ASN A 71 1.27 0.73 30.49
CA ASN A 71 2.23 1.81 30.66
C ASN A 71 1.84 2.73 31.83
N LEU A 72 0.55 2.98 32.07
CA LEU A 72 0.09 3.72 33.26
C LEU A 72 0.41 2.96 34.54
N ASP A 73 0.16 1.66 34.59
CA ASP A 73 0.45 0.81 35.75
C ASP A 73 1.96 0.67 36.03
N SER A 74 2.81 0.90 35.02
CA SER A 74 4.28 0.88 35.18
C SER A 74 4.87 2.20 35.68
N VAL A 75 4.08 3.28 35.67
CA VAL A 75 4.48 4.65 36.06
C VAL A 75 4.10 4.97 37.50
N PHE A 76 3.19 4.21 38.11
CA PHE A 76 2.81 4.27 39.52
C PHE A 76 3.34 3.09 40.33
#